data_AF-R5IJA6-F1
#
_entry.id   AF-R5IJA6-F1
#
_cell.length_a   1.000
_cell.length_b   1.000
_cell.length_c   1.000
_cell.angle_alpha   90.00
_cell.angle_beta   90.00
_cell.angle_gamma   90.00
#
_symmetry.space_group_name_H-M   'P 1'
#
loop_
_entity.id
_entity.type
_entity.pdbx_description
1 polymer ?
#
loop_
_entity_poly.entity_id
_entity_poly.type
_entity_poly.pdbx_seq_one_letter_code
_entity_poly.pdbx_strand_id
1 'polypeptide(L)'
;MKRKRILAMILAVASCLSLAVSASAASTTTRKATDFRDYDRTAWYAEAVSAAVDNGLLYGKSSTVIDPNGAMTRAEMAAIINRSFGCYKTADISQYKDVSKDKWYYKDVALAVQMGTYNGRSASSMAPDAPISRQEAMTVVARALELDYDAYAKTDLTAFSDRGKISDWALPYVRAMVGADYIHGRGKVLAPQDDITRAEFAQIFANIIGSYITVKGTYDKDIKGSVLVRTDDVILKDMTVDGDLIIGCGAADGKIVLDNVTIKGRLLTWGGGTKAVYCNNGTSTPEVIAARVDDAVKIIFDRDSTLAVIDSIKARITERAKQNKETEIIFYDVSGLREAQKQLNAIVADNQIDITAPAHLYALVGETDVKAEFTNNSKNDTYKIEIRRNKDDTLIADTFELAAGKSISSLTLLEAPDFGNVDCTVTITAFRDGKQIGTLNTELTLHTAYLWPKEVQ
;
A
#
# COMPACT_ATOMS: atom_id res chain seq x y z
N MET A 1 -8.43 -25.75 75.57
CA MET A 1 -9.21 -25.37 74.36
C MET A 1 -8.81 -24.03 73.71
N LYS A 2 -8.34 -23.00 74.45
CA LYS A 2 -8.09 -21.67 73.87
C LYS A 2 -6.82 -21.55 72.98
N ARG A 3 -5.71 -22.26 73.28
CA ARG A 3 -4.47 -22.20 72.45
C ARG A 3 -4.58 -22.89 71.08
N LYS A 4 -5.35 -23.98 70.97
CA LYS A 4 -5.57 -24.68 69.68
C LYS A 4 -6.45 -23.87 68.70
N ARG A 5 -7.32 -22.99 69.21
CA ARG A 5 -8.15 -22.10 68.38
C ARG A 5 -7.37 -20.89 67.83
N ILE A 6 -6.35 -20.41 68.56
CA ILE A 6 -5.49 -19.31 68.11
C ILE A 6 -4.50 -19.78 67.03
N LEU A 7 -3.93 -20.99 67.17
CA LEU A 7 -3.08 -21.57 66.11
C LEU A 7 -3.86 -21.85 64.82
N ALA A 8 -5.11 -22.29 64.92
CA ALA A 8 -5.97 -22.51 63.75
C ALA A 8 -6.34 -21.20 63.02
N MET A 9 -6.49 -20.09 63.74
CA MET A 9 -6.72 -18.77 63.12
C MET A 9 -5.45 -18.22 62.45
N ILE A 10 -4.26 -18.43 63.01
CA ILE A 10 -3.00 -17.98 62.38
C ILE A 10 -2.67 -18.82 61.13
N LEU A 11 -2.98 -20.13 61.13
CA LEU A 11 -2.84 -20.96 59.93
C LEU A 11 -3.87 -20.61 58.85
N ALA A 12 -5.11 -20.25 59.23
CA ALA A 12 -6.14 -19.84 58.27
C ALA A 12 -5.85 -18.47 57.62
N VAL A 13 -5.26 -17.52 58.36
CA VAL A 13 -4.81 -16.24 57.80
C VAL A 13 -3.56 -16.42 56.93
N ALA A 14 -2.67 -17.36 57.26
CA ALA A 14 -1.52 -17.71 56.41
C ALA A 14 -1.92 -18.45 55.12
N SER A 15 -3.01 -19.24 55.13
CA SER A 15 -3.55 -19.89 53.91
C SER A 15 -4.40 -18.99 53.02
N CYS A 16 -4.85 -17.82 53.53
CA CYS A 16 -5.56 -16.82 52.73
C CYS A 16 -4.64 -15.71 52.19
N LEU A 17 -3.37 -15.64 52.59
CA LEU A 17 -2.37 -14.72 52.03
C LEU A 17 -1.44 -15.35 50.97
N SER A 18 -1.54 -16.65 50.70
CA SER A 18 -0.68 -17.35 49.74
C SER A 18 -1.38 -17.78 48.44
N LEU A 19 -2.58 -17.27 48.17
CA LEU A 19 -3.35 -17.54 46.93
C LEU A 19 -3.62 -16.28 46.08
N ALA A 20 -2.95 -15.16 46.36
CA ALA A 20 -3.11 -13.91 45.60
C ALA A 20 -1.99 -13.61 44.59
N VAL A 21 -1.23 -14.61 44.13
CA VAL A 21 -0.27 -14.47 43.02
C VAL A 21 -0.41 -15.65 42.07
N SER A 22 -1.59 -15.84 41.49
CA SER A 22 -1.81 -16.70 40.31
C SER A 22 -3.21 -16.45 39.73
N ALA A 23 -3.52 -15.20 39.38
CA ALA A 23 -4.64 -14.86 38.50
C ALA A 23 -4.53 -13.37 38.09
N SER A 24 -3.65 -13.06 37.14
CA SER A 24 -3.74 -11.81 36.38
C SER A 24 -3.43 -12.08 34.92
N ALA A 25 -4.26 -12.92 34.32
CA ALA A 25 -4.33 -13.09 32.87
C ALA A 25 -5.76 -12.88 32.33
N ALA A 26 -6.69 -12.35 33.13
CA ALA A 26 -8.10 -12.15 32.71
C ALA A 26 -8.78 -10.88 33.25
N SER A 27 -8.01 -9.91 33.77
CA SER A 27 -8.54 -8.57 34.09
C SER A 27 -7.41 -7.55 33.98
N THR A 28 -6.87 -7.35 32.78
CA THR A 28 -6.19 -6.09 32.49
C THR A 28 -7.25 -5.00 32.46
N THR A 29 -7.47 -4.34 33.60
CA THR A 29 -8.01 -2.99 33.59
C THR A 29 -7.08 -2.19 32.67
N THR A 30 -7.54 -1.80 31.50
CA THR A 30 -6.79 -0.93 30.59
C THR A 30 -6.50 0.35 31.34
N ARG A 31 -5.28 0.45 31.89
CA ARG A 31 -4.83 1.67 32.56
C ARG A 31 -4.66 2.75 31.52
N LYS A 32 -4.93 3.98 31.93
CA LYS A 32 -4.68 5.16 31.12
C LYS A 32 -3.36 5.80 31.52
N ALA A 33 -2.71 6.52 30.61
CA ALA A 33 -1.51 7.29 31.00
C ALA A 33 -1.80 8.28 32.15
N THR A 34 -3.03 8.80 32.23
CA THR A 34 -3.49 9.69 33.30
C THR A 34 -3.56 9.06 34.69
N ASP A 35 -3.43 7.75 34.80
CA ASP A 35 -3.44 7.03 36.08
C ASP A 35 -2.05 7.08 36.77
N PHE A 36 -1.01 7.48 36.04
CA PHE A 36 0.36 7.58 36.56
C PHE A 36 0.66 9.00 37.03
N ARG A 37 1.20 9.14 38.23
CA ARG A 37 1.41 10.46 38.88
C ARG A 37 2.50 11.31 38.23
N ASP A 38 3.41 10.65 37.52
CA ASP A 38 4.57 11.22 36.85
C ASP A 38 4.35 11.40 35.34
N TYR A 39 3.11 11.20 34.88
CA TYR A 39 2.69 11.57 33.53
C TYR A 39 2.28 13.05 33.48
N ASP A 40 3.03 13.83 32.72
CA ASP A 40 2.72 15.24 32.45
C ASP A 40 1.96 15.38 31.13
N ARG A 41 0.70 15.83 31.20
CA ARG A 41 -0.18 16.04 30.03
C ARG A 41 0.29 17.17 29.12
N THR A 42 1.19 18.03 29.59
CA THR A 42 1.72 19.18 28.84
C THR A 42 3.11 18.91 28.28
N ALA A 43 3.73 17.78 28.61
CA ALA A 43 5.01 17.39 28.09
C ALA A 43 4.92 16.99 26.61
N TRP A 44 6.03 17.16 25.88
CA TRP A 44 6.14 16.81 24.46
C TRP A 44 5.78 15.35 24.16
N TYR A 45 5.98 14.45 25.12
CA TYR A 45 5.73 13.01 24.98
C TYR A 45 4.29 12.61 25.31
N ALA A 46 3.44 13.55 25.74
CA ALA A 46 2.14 13.24 26.34
C ALA A 46 1.29 12.34 25.44
N GLU A 47 1.12 12.73 24.17
CA GLU A 47 0.34 11.98 23.20
C GLU A 47 0.91 10.59 22.94
N ALA A 48 2.23 10.50 22.71
CA ALA A 48 2.90 9.24 22.41
C ALA A 48 2.84 8.25 23.59
N VAL A 49 3.08 8.74 24.81
CA VAL A 49 2.98 7.91 26.02
C VAL A 49 1.53 7.50 26.29
N SER A 50 0.55 8.40 26.09
CA SER A 50 -0.88 8.04 26.18
C SER A 50 -1.22 6.94 25.19
N ALA A 51 -0.87 7.10 23.91
CA ALA A 51 -1.13 6.10 22.89
C ALA A 51 -0.50 4.75 23.25
N ALA A 52 0.75 4.73 23.72
CA ALA A 52 1.42 3.49 24.11
C ALA A 52 0.79 2.81 25.34
N VAL A 53 0.36 3.58 26.35
CA VAL A 53 -0.27 3.04 27.57
C VAL A 53 -1.68 2.56 27.27
N ASP A 54 -2.48 3.40 26.63
CA ASP A 54 -3.91 3.17 26.40
C ASP A 54 -4.14 1.98 25.45
N ASN A 55 -3.19 1.72 24.54
CA ASN A 55 -3.18 0.52 23.68
C ASN A 55 -2.50 -0.70 24.33
N GLY A 56 -2.12 -0.61 25.60
CA GLY A 56 -1.56 -1.70 26.37
C GLY A 56 -0.14 -2.11 25.97
N LEU A 57 0.63 -1.21 25.36
CA LEU A 57 2.01 -1.46 24.90
C LEU A 57 3.01 -1.16 26.03
N LEU A 58 2.90 0.04 26.60
CA LEU A 58 3.78 0.53 27.66
C LEU A 58 3.10 0.37 29.03
N TYR A 59 3.68 -0.45 29.90
CA TYR A 59 3.24 -0.59 31.28
C TYR A 59 4.15 0.20 32.21
N GLY A 60 3.58 0.77 33.28
CA GLY A 60 4.36 1.50 34.28
C GLY A 60 5.33 0.59 35.05
N LYS A 61 6.41 1.20 35.55
CA LYS A 61 7.37 0.52 36.45
C LYS A 61 6.73 0.13 37.78
N SER A 62 5.64 0.80 38.16
CA SER A 62 4.81 0.42 39.30
C SER A 62 3.32 0.67 39.01
N SER A 63 2.48 0.54 40.03
CA SER A 63 1.07 0.87 39.97
C SER A 63 0.79 2.36 39.72
N THR A 64 1.73 3.25 40.07
CA THR A 64 1.54 4.71 40.04
C THR A 64 2.64 5.48 39.31
N VAL A 65 3.69 4.79 38.83
CA VAL A 65 4.86 5.41 38.18
C VAL A 65 5.09 4.78 36.81
N ILE A 66 5.16 5.62 35.76
CA ILE A 66 5.48 5.20 34.39
C ILE A 66 6.93 5.48 33.98
N ASP A 67 7.58 6.44 34.64
CA ASP A 67 8.95 6.89 34.44
C ASP A 67 9.26 7.21 32.97
N PRO A 68 8.63 8.25 32.39
CA PRO A 68 8.72 8.54 30.95
C PRO A 68 10.15 8.92 30.54
N ASN A 69 10.88 9.62 31.40
CA ASN A 69 12.25 10.08 31.13
C ASN A 69 13.33 9.08 31.57
N GLY A 70 12.96 7.99 32.23
CA GLY A 70 13.90 6.96 32.64
C GLY A 70 14.47 6.19 31.45
N ALA A 71 15.73 5.78 31.58
CA ALA A 71 16.37 4.88 30.62
C ALA A 71 15.58 3.58 30.51
N MET A 72 15.30 3.16 29.28
CA MET A 72 14.62 1.92 29.01
C MET A 72 15.63 0.78 28.91
N THR A 73 15.29 -0.36 29.51
CA THR A 73 16.11 -1.58 29.43
C THR A 73 15.83 -2.35 28.13
N ARG A 74 16.78 -3.20 27.74
CA ARG A 74 16.62 -4.12 26.60
C ARG A 74 15.41 -5.06 26.79
N ALA A 75 15.17 -5.51 28.02
CA ALA A 75 14.02 -6.33 28.38
C ALA A 75 12.68 -5.61 28.24
N GLU A 76 12.59 -4.36 28.71
CA GLU A 76 11.37 -3.55 28.56
C GLU A 76 11.03 -3.32 27.09
N MET A 77 12.01 -3.00 26.26
CA MET A 77 11.77 -2.82 24.82
C MET A 77 11.31 -4.12 24.16
N ALA A 78 11.88 -5.28 24.51
CA ALA A 78 11.44 -6.57 23.98
C ALA A 78 9.96 -6.80 24.31
N ALA A 79 9.56 -6.55 25.56
CA ALA A 79 8.18 -6.68 25.99
C ALA A 79 7.22 -5.76 25.23
N ILE A 80 7.60 -4.50 24.98
CA ILE A 80 6.76 -3.55 24.24
C ILE A 80 6.62 -4.00 22.78
N ILE A 81 7.71 -4.39 22.11
CA ILE A 81 7.68 -4.90 20.72
C ILE A 81 6.74 -6.10 20.62
N ASN A 82 6.86 -7.06 21.53
CA ASN A 82 6.01 -8.25 21.52
C ASN A 82 4.53 -7.92 21.70
N ARG A 83 4.20 -6.99 22.62
CA ARG A 83 2.81 -6.54 22.81
C ARG A 83 2.28 -5.75 21.62
N SER A 84 3.13 -4.96 20.97
CA SER A 84 2.79 -4.25 19.74
C SER A 84 2.43 -5.24 18.63
N PHE A 85 3.26 -6.24 18.36
CA PHE A 85 2.98 -7.17 17.26
C PHE A 85 2.07 -8.34 17.67
N GLY A 86 1.77 -8.54 18.95
CA GLY A 86 0.98 -9.68 19.44
C GLY A 86 1.74 -11.00 19.38
N CYS A 87 3.05 -10.98 19.61
CA CYS A 87 3.91 -12.17 19.52
C CYS A 87 3.51 -13.23 20.57
N TYR A 88 3.43 -14.48 20.14
CA TYR A 88 2.95 -15.59 20.99
C TYR A 88 3.82 -16.85 20.93
N LYS A 89 4.72 -16.97 19.95
CA LYS A 89 5.65 -18.11 19.78
C LYS A 89 7.05 -17.75 20.26
N THR A 90 7.61 -18.60 21.12
CA THR A 90 8.93 -18.39 21.75
C THR A 90 10.00 -19.26 21.09
N ALA A 91 11.20 -18.70 20.93
CA ALA A 91 12.39 -19.46 20.56
C ALA A 91 13.02 -20.13 21.79
N ASP A 92 13.86 -21.15 21.58
CA ASP A 92 14.80 -21.57 22.62
C ASP A 92 15.91 -20.51 22.78
N ILE A 93 16.10 -20.10 24.03
CA ILE A 93 17.07 -19.08 24.44
C ILE A 93 18.05 -19.61 25.50
N SER A 94 18.15 -20.92 25.66
CA SER A 94 19.01 -21.60 26.64
C SER A 94 20.51 -21.28 26.50
N GLN A 95 20.94 -20.82 25.32
CA GLN A 95 22.30 -20.32 25.09
C GLN A 95 22.62 -19.06 25.90
N TYR A 96 21.63 -18.20 26.18
CA TYR A 96 21.84 -16.93 26.87
C TYR A 96 21.82 -17.12 28.39
N LYS A 97 23.00 -17.03 29.02
CA LYS A 97 23.19 -17.39 30.44
C LYS A 97 22.72 -16.33 31.42
N ASP A 98 22.56 -15.10 30.94
CA ASP A 98 22.07 -13.95 31.71
C ASP A 98 20.53 -13.78 31.64
N VAL A 99 19.81 -14.71 31.00
CA VAL A 99 18.35 -14.69 30.93
C VAL A 99 17.78 -15.84 31.77
N SER A 100 17.59 -15.60 33.06
CA SER A 100 17.01 -16.59 33.98
C SER A 100 15.53 -16.85 33.67
N LYS A 101 15.11 -18.12 33.72
CA LYS A 101 13.72 -18.57 33.49
C LYS A 101 12.71 -17.97 34.47
N ASP A 102 13.16 -17.62 35.67
CA ASP A 102 12.30 -17.07 36.73
C ASP A 102 12.12 -15.55 36.62
N LYS A 103 12.80 -14.88 35.67
CA LYS A 103 12.69 -13.44 35.46
C LYS A 103 11.47 -13.12 34.61
N TRP A 104 10.80 -12.02 34.97
CA TRP A 104 9.59 -11.54 34.30
C TRP A 104 9.76 -11.38 32.78
N TYR A 105 10.96 -11.01 32.33
CA TYR A 105 11.28 -10.77 30.92
C TYR A 105 11.68 -12.02 30.14
N TYR A 106 11.81 -13.19 30.78
CA TYR A 106 12.31 -14.40 30.11
C TYR A 106 11.52 -14.72 28.85
N LYS A 107 10.18 -14.72 28.98
CA LYS A 107 9.27 -14.97 27.86
C LYS A 107 9.40 -13.89 26.79
N ASP A 108 9.44 -12.62 27.17
CA ASP A 108 9.53 -11.51 26.23
C ASP A 108 10.83 -11.53 25.41
N VAL A 109 11.95 -11.87 26.04
CA VAL A 109 13.22 -12.05 25.33
C VAL A 109 13.12 -13.21 24.34
N ALA A 110 12.50 -14.34 24.72
CA ALA A 110 12.32 -15.50 23.85
C ALA A 110 11.42 -15.20 22.63
N LEU A 111 10.36 -14.42 22.82
CA LEU A 111 9.48 -13.95 21.73
C LEU A 111 10.22 -13.02 20.76
N ALA A 112 11.01 -12.08 21.28
CA ALA A 112 11.75 -11.12 20.44
C ALA A 112 12.87 -11.79 19.64
N VAL A 113 13.50 -12.83 20.20
CA VAL A 113 14.46 -13.70 19.47
C VAL A 113 13.74 -14.49 18.37
N GLN A 114 12.56 -15.06 18.66
CA GLN A 114 11.76 -15.75 17.65
C GLN A 114 11.44 -14.83 16.47
N MET A 115 10.93 -13.63 16.76
CA MET A 115 10.60 -12.62 15.75
C MET A 115 11.84 -12.13 14.98
N GLY A 116 13.02 -12.27 15.56
CA GLY A 116 14.27 -11.88 14.93
C GLY A 116 14.62 -10.41 15.05
N THR A 117 13.89 -9.68 15.88
CA THR A 117 14.13 -8.27 16.17
C THR A 117 15.32 -8.11 17.10
N TYR A 118 15.56 -9.10 17.98
CA TYR A 118 16.66 -9.13 18.93
C TYR A 118 17.75 -10.12 18.56
N ASN A 119 18.99 -9.64 18.65
CA ASN A 119 20.19 -10.46 18.72
C ASN A 119 20.85 -10.25 20.08
N GLY A 120 21.54 -11.29 20.57
CA GLY A 120 22.40 -11.18 21.75
C GLY A 120 23.52 -10.17 21.55
N ARG A 121 23.95 -9.52 22.65
CA ARG A 121 25.19 -8.71 22.63
C ARG A 121 26.43 -9.60 22.47
N SER A 122 26.31 -10.88 22.80
CA SER A 122 27.26 -11.93 22.45
C SER A 122 26.51 -13.24 22.15
N ALA A 123 27.26 -14.30 21.81
CA ALA A 123 26.68 -15.64 21.62
C ALA A 123 25.98 -16.21 22.86
N SER A 124 26.28 -15.70 24.06
CA SER A 124 25.79 -16.23 25.34
C SER A 124 25.18 -15.18 26.27
N SER A 125 25.04 -13.93 25.84
CA SER A 125 24.49 -12.84 26.66
C SER A 125 23.53 -11.94 25.88
N MET A 126 22.37 -11.65 26.49
CA MET A 126 21.36 -10.70 25.98
C MET A 126 21.44 -9.33 26.65
N ALA A 127 22.02 -9.24 27.85
CA ALA A 127 22.03 -8.08 28.73
C ALA A 127 20.63 -7.47 28.96
N PRO A 128 19.64 -8.25 29.44
CA PRO A 128 18.24 -7.83 29.50
C PRO A 128 17.99 -6.61 30.39
N ASP A 129 18.67 -6.53 31.53
CA ASP A 129 18.53 -5.44 32.50
C ASP A 129 19.37 -4.19 32.14
N ALA A 130 20.21 -4.27 31.10
CA ALA A 130 21.01 -3.12 30.68
C ALA A 130 20.16 -2.09 29.93
N PRO A 131 20.43 -0.79 30.10
CA PRO A 131 19.91 0.24 29.22
C PRO A 131 20.20 -0.06 27.75
N ILE A 132 19.25 0.29 26.88
CA ILE A 132 19.38 0.15 25.44
C ILE A 132 19.72 1.50 24.81
N SER A 133 20.79 1.51 24.01
CA SER A 133 21.19 2.70 23.27
C SER A 133 20.17 3.03 22.17
N ARG A 134 20.13 4.29 21.76
CA ARG A 134 19.23 4.76 20.68
C ARG A 134 19.49 4.05 19.36
N GLN A 135 20.75 3.77 19.01
CA GLN A 135 21.05 3.03 17.77
C GLN A 135 20.64 1.55 17.85
N GLU A 136 20.74 0.91 19.02
CA GLU A 136 20.19 -0.43 19.24
C GLU A 136 18.66 -0.42 19.11
N ALA A 137 18.00 0.60 19.68
CA ALA A 137 16.55 0.78 19.57
C ALA A 137 16.08 0.91 18.12
N MET A 138 16.72 1.79 17.34
CA MET A 138 16.43 1.98 15.92
C MET A 138 16.62 0.68 15.14
N THR A 139 17.65 -0.10 15.47
CA THR A 139 17.91 -1.39 14.83
C THR A 139 16.81 -2.41 15.11
N VAL A 140 16.34 -2.50 16.36
CA VAL A 140 15.23 -3.39 16.74
C VAL A 140 13.96 -3.04 15.96
N VAL A 141 13.61 -1.75 15.90
CA VAL A 141 12.39 -1.28 15.23
C VAL A 141 12.49 -1.47 13.71
N ALA A 142 13.64 -1.14 13.11
CA ALA A 142 13.87 -1.32 11.67
C ALA A 142 13.69 -2.79 11.23
N ARG A 143 14.13 -3.73 12.07
CA ARG A 143 13.91 -5.18 11.85
C ARG A 143 12.44 -5.55 11.99
N ALA A 144 11.76 -5.08 13.04
CA ALA A 144 10.34 -5.36 13.25
C ALA A 144 9.45 -4.87 12.10
N LEU A 145 9.88 -3.80 11.41
CA LEU A 145 9.18 -3.22 10.27
C LEU A 145 9.70 -3.73 8.92
N GLU A 146 10.69 -4.63 8.92
CA GLU A 146 11.35 -5.17 7.72
C GLU A 146 11.70 -4.07 6.69
N LEU A 147 12.30 -2.98 7.16
CA LEU A 147 12.65 -1.87 6.27
C LEU A 147 13.64 -2.33 5.19
N ASP A 148 13.49 -1.78 3.98
CA ASP A 148 14.41 -2.04 2.88
C ASP A 148 15.65 -1.15 3.03
N TYR A 149 16.72 -1.70 3.61
CA TYR A 149 17.93 -0.93 3.89
C TYR A 149 18.64 -0.44 2.62
N ASP A 150 18.48 -1.15 1.51
CA ASP A 150 19.10 -0.76 0.23
C ASP A 150 18.38 0.44 -0.38
N ALA A 151 17.04 0.47 -0.26
CA ALA A 151 16.24 1.64 -0.66
C ALA A 151 16.65 2.91 0.11
N TYR A 152 17.12 2.77 1.35
CA TYR A 152 17.57 3.88 2.20
C TYR A 152 19.09 4.03 2.30
N ALA A 153 19.87 3.30 1.51
CA ALA A 153 21.34 3.30 1.62
C ALA A 153 21.95 4.69 1.41
N LYS A 154 21.26 5.55 0.66
CA LYS A 154 21.65 6.93 0.32
C LYS A 154 20.95 8.01 1.16
N THR A 155 20.19 7.64 2.20
CA THR A 155 19.56 8.63 3.09
C THR A 155 20.61 9.61 3.61
N ASP A 156 20.36 10.89 3.40
CA ASP A 156 21.24 11.95 3.89
C ASP A 156 21.07 12.15 5.39
N LEU A 157 22.19 12.07 6.13
CA LEU A 157 22.25 12.28 7.57
C LEU A 157 23.00 13.56 7.93
N THR A 158 23.35 14.42 6.97
CA THR A 158 24.13 15.65 7.20
C THR A 158 23.45 16.63 8.14
N ALA A 159 22.11 16.58 8.25
CA ALA A 159 21.33 17.34 9.22
C ALA A 159 21.73 17.03 10.69
N PHE A 160 22.34 15.87 10.94
CA PHE A 160 22.78 15.44 12.27
C PHE A 160 24.29 15.65 12.44
N SER A 161 24.66 16.48 13.41
CA SER A 161 26.05 16.85 13.66
C SER A 161 26.89 15.72 14.25
N ASP A 162 26.23 14.76 14.91
CA ASP A 162 26.85 13.60 15.56
C ASP A 162 26.71 12.31 14.74
N ARG A 163 26.33 12.39 13.46
CA ARG A 163 26.23 11.23 12.56
C ARG A 163 27.49 10.36 12.52
N GLY A 164 28.67 10.95 12.74
CA GLY A 164 29.94 10.23 12.83
C GLY A 164 30.10 9.35 14.08
N LYS A 165 29.18 9.45 15.05
CA LYS A 165 29.14 8.60 16.25
C LYS A 165 28.26 7.35 16.07
N ILE A 166 27.58 7.20 14.94
CA ILE A 166 26.80 6.00 14.62
C ILE A 166 27.79 4.86 14.42
N SER A 167 27.59 3.74 15.11
CA SER A 167 28.43 2.56 14.86
C SER A 167 28.17 2.00 13.46
N ASP A 168 29.21 1.51 12.79
CA ASP A 168 29.13 1.00 11.41
C ASP A 168 28.01 -0.04 11.22
N TRP A 169 27.86 -0.94 12.19
CA TRP A 169 26.83 -1.97 12.17
C TRP A 169 25.40 -1.40 12.27
N ALA A 170 25.24 -0.23 12.89
CA ALA A 170 23.94 0.40 13.12
C ALA A 170 23.53 1.33 11.97
N LEU A 171 24.51 1.81 11.18
CA LEU A 171 24.32 2.78 10.11
C LEU A 171 23.19 2.44 9.12
N PRO A 172 23.06 1.22 8.57
CA PRO A 172 21.98 0.92 7.63
C PRO A 172 20.59 1.07 8.27
N TYR A 173 20.43 0.65 9.54
CA TYR A 173 19.17 0.76 10.26
C TYR A 173 18.83 2.20 10.60
N VAL A 174 19.81 2.98 11.04
CA VAL A 174 19.62 4.41 11.33
C VAL A 174 19.21 5.16 10.06
N ARG A 175 19.87 4.89 8.93
CA ARG A 175 19.49 5.47 7.63
C ARG A 175 18.08 5.09 7.21
N ALA A 176 17.68 3.84 7.40
CA ALA A 176 16.33 3.39 7.07
C ALA A 176 15.27 4.07 7.95
N MET A 177 15.50 4.15 9.26
CA MET A 177 14.57 4.79 10.19
C MET A 177 14.45 6.30 9.98
N VAL A 178 15.53 6.98 9.59
CA VAL A 178 15.49 8.41 9.23
C VAL A 178 14.86 8.59 7.84
N GLY A 179 15.22 7.77 6.86
CA GLY A 179 14.74 7.88 5.48
C GLY A 179 13.26 7.52 5.33
N ALA A 180 12.74 6.67 6.20
CA ALA A 180 11.31 6.39 6.33
C ALA A 180 10.55 7.43 7.16
N ASP A 181 11.21 8.50 7.62
CA ASP A 181 10.65 9.58 8.43
C ASP A 181 10.08 9.12 9.79
N TYR A 182 10.67 8.07 10.38
CA TYR A 182 10.27 7.59 11.70
C TYR A 182 11.11 8.21 12.84
N ILE A 183 12.29 8.75 12.51
CA ILE A 183 13.23 9.37 13.46
C ILE A 183 13.62 10.77 13.00
N HIS A 184 13.31 11.76 13.84
CA HIS A 184 13.67 13.17 13.60
C HIS A 184 14.86 13.68 14.44
N GLY A 185 15.40 12.83 15.33
CA GLY A 185 16.48 13.20 16.24
C GLY A 185 16.06 14.08 17.43
N ARG A 186 17.04 14.48 18.25
CA ARG A 186 16.90 15.43 19.37
C ARG A 186 17.34 16.83 18.87
N GLY A 187 16.56 17.44 17.99
CA GLY A 187 16.98 18.64 17.28
C GLY A 187 18.03 18.32 16.21
N LYS A 188 19.26 18.81 16.36
CA LYS A 188 20.35 18.63 15.37
C LYS A 188 21.26 17.42 15.61
N VAL A 189 20.86 16.51 16.51
CA VAL A 189 21.65 15.32 16.87
C VAL A 189 20.78 14.06 16.91
N LEU A 190 21.36 12.90 16.58
CA LEU A 190 20.72 11.59 16.72
C LEU A 190 20.91 11.01 18.11
N ALA A 191 22.01 11.34 18.78
CA ALA A 191 22.49 10.77 20.03
C ALA A 191 22.58 9.23 19.98
N PRO A 192 23.28 8.62 19.00
CA PRO A 192 23.17 7.19 18.72
C PRO A 192 23.64 6.29 19.87
N GLN A 193 24.62 6.75 20.65
CA GLN A 193 25.20 6.00 21.78
C GLN A 193 24.50 6.27 23.12
N ASP A 194 23.62 7.28 23.19
CA ASP A 194 22.89 7.59 24.42
C ASP A 194 21.80 6.56 24.65
N ASP A 195 21.45 6.34 25.91
CA ASP A 195 20.32 5.51 26.28
C ASP A 195 19.01 6.16 25.84
N ILE A 196 18.11 5.35 25.27
CA ILE A 196 16.77 5.80 24.90
C ILE A 196 15.88 5.85 26.13
N THR A 197 15.06 6.89 26.24
CA THR A 197 14.03 6.96 27.30
C THR A 197 12.76 6.22 26.88
N ARG A 198 11.93 5.88 27.87
CA ARG A 198 10.63 5.23 27.63
C ARG A 198 9.69 6.12 26.79
N ALA A 199 9.70 7.43 27.04
CA ALA A 199 8.96 8.42 26.26
C ALA A 199 9.46 8.53 24.81
N GLU A 200 10.78 8.53 24.59
CA GLU A 200 11.34 8.56 23.25
C GLU A 200 10.96 7.32 22.44
N PHE A 201 10.99 6.14 23.06
CA PHE A 201 10.57 4.94 22.37
C PHE A 201 9.07 4.93 22.05
N ALA A 202 8.23 5.41 22.97
CA ALA A 202 6.81 5.62 22.70
C ALA A 202 6.62 6.59 21.51
N GLN A 203 7.40 7.65 21.42
CA GLN A 203 7.34 8.61 20.31
C GLN A 203 7.72 7.97 18.98
N ILE A 204 8.75 7.12 18.93
CA ILE A 204 9.10 6.38 17.72
C ILE A 204 7.89 5.56 17.25
N PHE A 205 7.26 4.83 18.17
CA PHE A 205 6.07 4.03 17.84
C PHE A 205 4.90 4.88 17.37
N ALA A 206 4.66 6.04 17.99
CA ALA A 206 3.60 6.95 17.59
C ALA A 206 3.83 7.58 16.20
N ASN A 207 5.10 7.79 15.81
CA ASN A 207 5.44 8.24 14.45
C ASN A 207 5.14 7.18 13.39
N ILE A 208 5.27 5.90 13.75
CA ILE A 208 5.11 4.77 12.82
C ILE A 208 3.65 4.35 12.72
N ILE A 209 2.99 4.11 13.86
CA ILE A 209 1.67 3.49 13.96
C ILE A 209 0.68 4.50 14.53
N GLY A 210 -0.28 4.93 13.70
CA GLY A 210 -1.35 5.83 14.10
C GLY A 210 -2.55 5.10 14.69
N SER A 211 -2.76 3.82 14.37
CA SER A 211 -3.95 3.08 14.79
C SER A 211 -3.69 1.60 15.05
N TYR A 212 -4.44 1.02 16.01
CA TYR A 212 -4.34 -0.38 16.39
C TYR A 212 -5.70 -1.06 16.27
N ILE A 213 -5.77 -2.16 15.51
CA ILE A 213 -6.96 -3.01 15.44
C ILE A 213 -6.74 -4.19 16.37
N THR A 214 -7.50 -4.24 17.46
CA THR A 214 -7.40 -5.26 18.53
C THR A 214 -8.68 -6.07 18.71
N VAL A 215 -9.73 -5.70 17.98
CA VAL A 215 -11.05 -6.31 18.08
C VAL A 215 -11.39 -6.91 16.71
N LYS A 216 -11.96 -8.11 16.73
CA LYS A 216 -12.42 -8.78 15.51
C LYS A 216 -13.58 -8.01 14.88
N GLY A 217 -13.70 -8.05 13.57
CA GLY A 217 -14.84 -7.45 12.87
C GLY A 217 -14.47 -6.71 11.60
N THR A 218 -15.42 -5.92 11.12
CA THR A 218 -15.32 -5.17 9.87
C THR A 218 -15.02 -3.70 10.14
N TYR A 219 -14.10 -3.14 9.36
CA TYR A 219 -13.64 -1.75 9.41
C TYR A 219 -13.82 -1.15 8.03
N ASP A 220 -14.51 -0.01 7.95
CA ASP A 220 -14.97 0.62 6.71
C ASP A 220 -14.71 2.13 6.65
N LYS A 221 -13.79 2.61 7.50
CA LYS A 221 -13.43 4.02 7.60
C LYS A 221 -11.98 4.21 7.29
N ASP A 222 -11.67 5.19 6.45
CA ASP A 222 -10.31 5.60 6.15
C ASP A 222 -9.48 5.83 7.42
N ILE A 223 -8.24 5.36 7.39
CA ILE A 223 -7.28 5.51 8.47
C ILE A 223 -6.15 6.42 7.99
N LYS A 224 -5.84 7.43 8.80
CA LYS A 224 -4.67 8.28 8.62
C LYS A 224 -3.45 7.64 9.30
N GLY A 225 -2.32 7.60 8.58
CA GLY A 225 -1.11 6.94 9.04
C GLY A 225 -1.21 5.41 8.98
N SER A 226 -0.18 4.75 9.51
CA SER A 226 -0.11 3.29 9.48
C SER A 226 -1.01 2.64 10.53
N VAL A 227 -1.49 1.44 10.22
CA VAL A 227 -2.35 0.64 11.11
C VAL A 227 -1.70 -0.71 11.41
N LEU A 228 -1.79 -1.13 12.67
CA LEU A 228 -1.32 -2.43 13.14
C LEU A 228 -2.51 -3.30 13.59
N VAL A 229 -2.75 -4.37 12.85
CA VAL A 229 -3.75 -5.39 13.18
C VAL A 229 -3.12 -6.42 14.11
N ARG A 230 -3.72 -6.62 15.29
CA ARG A 230 -3.19 -7.50 16.37
C ARG A 230 -4.10 -8.68 16.70
N THR A 231 -5.13 -8.91 15.90
CA THR A 231 -6.10 -9.99 16.09
C THR A 231 -6.47 -10.59 14.75
N ASP A 232 -6.94 -11.82 14.77
CA ASP A 232 -7.54 -12.51 13.64
C ASP A 232 -8.98 -12.05 13.34
N ASP A 233 -9.54 -12.55 12.24
CA ASP A 233 -10.92 -12.33 11.79
C ASP A 233 -11.26 -10.84 11.62
N VAL A 234 -10.35 -10.13 10.96
CA VAL A 234 -10.49 -8.71 10.61
C VAL A 234 -10.78 -8.58 9.12
N ILE A 235 -11.79 -7.78 8.81
CA ILE A 235 -12.15 -7.39 7.46
C ILE A 235 -11.97 -5.88 7.34
N LEU A 236 -11.08 -5.43 6.47
CA LEU A 236 -10.96 -4.02 6.07
C LEU A 236 -11.66 -3.90 4.73
N LYS A 237 -12.62 -2.98 4.62
CA LYS A 237 -13.52 -2.91 3.46
C LYS A 237 -13.74 -1.47 2.99
N ASP A 238 -13.68 -1.24 1.68
CA ASP A 238 -14.06 0.04 1.05
C ASP A 238 -13.35 1.26 1.69
N MET A 239 -12.05 1.15 1.93
CA MET A 239 -11.31 2.15 2.71
C MET A 239 -9.87 2.36 2.25
N THR A 240 -9.30 3.47 2.68
CA THR A 240 -7.90 3.83 2.45
C THR A 240 -7.10 3.81 3.75
N VAL A 241 -5.92 3.20 3.71
CA VAL A 241 -4.88 3.32 4.75
C VAL A 241 -3.79 4.26 4.21
N ASP A 242 -3.70 5.46 4.79
CA ASP A 242 -2.75 6.51 4.41
C ASP A 242 -1.39 6.29 5.09
N GLY A 243 -0.85 5.08 4.93
CA GLY A 243 0.36 4.59 5.59
C GLY A 243 0.55 3.09 5.37
N ASP A 244 1.36 2.46 6.23
CA ASP A 244 1.56 1.01 6.18
C ASP A 244 0.37 0.26 6.79
N LEU A 245 0.00 -0.87 6.20
CA LEU A 245 -0.90 -1.85 6.82
C LEU A 245 -0.04 -3.01 7.33
N ILE A 246 0.04 -3.15 8.66
CA ILE A 246 0.83 -4.19 9.31
C ILE A 246 -0.12 -5.23 9.90
N ILE A 247 -0.04 -6.47 9.42
CA ILE A 247 -0.70 -7.62 10.03
C ILE A 247 0.27 -8.22 11.04
N GLY A 248 0.07 -7.96 12.33
CA GLY A 248 0.93 -8.44 13.41
C GLY A 248 0.82 -9.94 13.66
N CYS A 249 1.80 -10.49 14.39
CA CYS A 249 1.79 -11.87 14.88
C CYS A 249 0.51 -12.25 15.62
N GLY A 250 -0.17 -11.29 16.26
CA GLY A 250 -1.43 -11.54 16.98
C GLY A 250 -2.57 -12.04 16.09
N ALA A 251 -2.49 -11.85 14.77
CA ALA A 251 -3.42 -12.49 13.82
C ALA A 251 -3.20 -14.00 13.70
N ALA A 252 -2.07 -14.54 14.17
CA ALA A 252 -1.72 -15.96 14.17
C ALA A 252 -2.05 -16.64 12.82
N ASP A 253 -2.85 -17.71 12.84
CA ASP A 253 -3.35 -18.43 11.65
C ASP A 253 -4.76 -18.02 11.23
N GLY A 254 -5.22 -16.88 11.74
CA GLY A 254 -6.57 -16.41 11.51
C GLY A 254 -6.72 -15.63 10.21
N LYS A 255 -7.96 -15.52 9.72
CA LYS A 255 -8.23 -14.94 8.42
C LYS A 255 -8.18 -13.41 8.48
N ILE A 256 -7.51 -12.80 7.52
CA ILE A 256 -7.56 -11.35 7.29
C ILE A 256 -8.08 -11.11 5.87
N VAL A 257 -9.03 -10.20 5.72
CA VAL A 257 -9.61 -9.85 4.41
C VAL A 257 -9.48 -8.36 4.19
N LEU A 258 -8.89 -8.00 3.06
CA LEU A 258 -8.82 -6.67 2.50
C LEU A 258 -9.72 -6.69 1.27
N ASP A 259 -10.80 -5.92 1.30
CA ASP A 259 -11.83 -5.90 0.28
C ASP A 259 -11.98 -4.47 -0.25
N ASN A 260 -11.53 -4.20 -1.48
CA ASN A 260 -11.48 -2.86 -2.04
C ASN A 260 -10.73 -1.86 -1.13
N VAL A 261 -9.54 -2.26 -0.66
CA VAL A 261 -8.70 -1.44 0.23
C VAL A 261 -7.53 -0.83 -0.54
N THR A 262 -7.32 0.47 -0.38
CA THR A 262 -6.13 1.16 -0.91
C THR A 262 -5.12 1.40 0.20
N ILE A 263 -3.95 0.78 0.10
CA ILE A 263 -2.84 0.96 1.04
C ILE A 263 -1.82 1.89 0.36
N LYS A 264 -1.56 3.06 0.94
CA LYS A 264 -0.59 4.02 0.38
C LYS A 264 0.85 3.65 0.68
N GLY A 265 1.09 3.00 1.82
CA GLY A 265 2.37 2.44 2.22
C GLY A 265 2.48 0.95 1.92
N ARG A 266 3.13 0.19 2.79
CA ARG A 266 3.45 -1.23 2.60
C ARG A 266 2.42 -2.12 3.27
N LEU A 267 2.15 -3.28 2.68
CA LEU A 267 1.47 -4.39 3.34
C LEU A 267 2.52 -5.31 3.98
N LEU A 268 2.72 -5.19 5.29
CA LEU A 268 3.68 -6.02 6.04
C LEU A 268 2.94 -7.11 6.82
N THR A 269 3.27 -8.38 6.56
CA THR A 269 2.52 -9.52 7.13
C THR A 269 3.40 -10.41 8.00
N TRP A 270 3.13 -10.36 9.31
CA TRP A 270 3.69 -11.21 10.36
C TRP A 270 2.70 -12.29 10.83
N GLY A 271 1.44 -12.24 10.41
CA GLY A 271 0.38 -13.19 10.73
C GLY A 271 -0.59 -13.39 9.56
N GLY A 272 -1.62 -14.21 9.74
CA GLY A 272 -2.61 -14.59 8.72
C GLY A 272 -2.53 -16.07 8.30
N GLY A 273 -1.40 -16.72 8.59
CA GLY A 273 -1.13 -18.13 8.30
C GLY A 273 -1.49 -18.64 6.92
N THR A 274 -1.70 -19.95 6.83
CA THR A 274 -2.12 -20.63 5.59
C THR A 274 -3.57 -20.36 5.24
N LYS A 275 -4.36 -19.80 6.18
CA LYS A 275 -5.70 -19.24 5.91
C LYS A 275 -5.68 -17.92 5.13
N ALA A 276 -4.49 -17.40 4.90
CA ALA A 276 -4.17 -16.26 4.06
C ALA A 276 -4.67 -14.89 4.54
N VAL A 277 -3.89 -13.89 4.14
CA VAL A 277 -4.34 -12.49 4.00
C VAL A 277 -4.89 -12.35 2.58
N TYR A 278 -6.20 -12.15 2.45
CA TYR A 278 -6.86 -11.99 1.15
C TYR A 278 -6.91 -10.52 0.75
N CYS A 279 -6.45 -10.21 -0.45
CA CYS A 279 -6.58 -8.93 -1.12
C CYS A 279 -7.58 -9.10 -2.27
N ASN A 280 -8.77 -8.54 -2.11
CA ASN A 280 -9.91 -8.72 -3.00
C ASN A 280 -10.38 -7.39 -3.60
N ASN A 281 -11.13 -7.50 -4.71
CA ASN A 281 -11.92 -6.42 -5.30
C ASN A 281 -11.12 -5.13 -5.55
N GLY A 282 -9.96 -5.25 -6.18
CA GLY A 282 -9.11 -4.10 -6.53
C GLY A 282 -8.27 -3.57 -5.38
N THR A 283 -8.06 -4.35 -4.32
CA THR A 283 -7.15 -3.99 -3.23
C THR A 283 -5.75 -3.73 -3.78
N SER A 284 -5.14 -2.61 -3.39
CA SER A 284 -3.85 -2.18 -3.93
C SER A 284 -2.86 -1.76 -2.87
N THR A 285 -1.58 -2.03 -3.14
CA THR A 285 -0.43 -1.63 -2.32
C THR A 285 0.82 -1.50 -3.20
N PRO A 286 1.71 -0.51 -2.99
CA PRO A 286 2.98 -0.40 -3.69
C PRO A 286 3.99 -1.50 -3.30
N GLU A 287 3.91 -2.04 -2.09
CA GLU A 287 4.78 -3.13 -1.63
C GLU A 287 4.02 -4.13 -0.77
N VAL A 288 4.36 -5.41 -0.91
CA VAL A 288 3.89 -6.50 -0.06
C VAL A 288 5.07 -7.30 0.49
N ILE A 289 5.09 -7.51 1.81
CA ILE A 289 6.16 -8.17 2.53
C ILE A 289 5.58 -9.33 3.36
N ALA A 290 6.06 -10.54 3.09
CA ALA A 290 5.82 -11.72 3.94
C ALA A 290 7.00 -11.88 4.92
N ALA A 291 6.72 -11.67 6.21
CA ALA A 291 7.73 -11.62 7.26
C ALA A 291 7.55 -12.69 8.35
N ARG A 292 6.48 -13.48 8.31
CA ARG A 292 6.19 -14.48 9.36
C ARG A 292 7.31 -15.51 9.51
N VAL A 293 7.79 -15.69 10.74
CA VAL A 293 8.96 -16.53 11.07
C VAL A 293 8.63 -17.74 11.94
N ASP A 294 7.49 -17.73 12.63
CA ASP A 294 7.05 -18.81 13.50
C ASP A 294 6.30 -19.93 12.76
N ASP A 295 5.76 -19.62 11.59
CA ASP A 295 5.10 -20.55 10.66
C ASP A 295 5.00 -19.91 9.26
N ALA A 296 4.39 -20.61 8.30
CA ALA A 296 4.10 -20.09 6.97
C ALA A 296 2.98 -19.04 6.96
N VAL A 297 3.00 -18.16 5.94
CA VAL A 297 1.92 -17.20 5.66
C VAL A 297 1.63 -17.16 4.16
N LYS A 298 0.34 -17.07 3.80
CA LYS A 298 -0.08 -16.83 2.42
C LYS A 298 -0.68 -15.44 2.28
N ILE A 299 -0.34 -14.73 1.20
CA ILE A 299 -0.96 -13.46 0.84
C ILE A 299 -1.50 -13.62 -0.56
N ILE A 300 -2.80 -13.44 -0.75
CA ILE A 300 -3.48 -13.81 -2.00
C ILE A 300 -4.16 -12.58 -2.58
N PHE A 301 -3.70 -12.14 -3.75
CA PHE A 301 -4.36 -11.13 -4.56
C PHE A 301 -5.28 -11.80 -5.55
N ASP A 302 -6.58 -11.51 -5.50
CA ASP A 302 -7.53 -11.96 -6.51
C ASP A 302 -7.25 -11.34 -7.89
N ARG A 303 -8.08 -11.63 -8.88
CA ARG A 303 -7.88 -11.15 -10.25
C ARG A 303 -7.85 -9.62 -10.33
N ASP A 304 -8.83 -8.96 -9.71
CA ASP A 304 -8.98 -7.51 -9.79
C ASP A 304 -7.87 -6.79 -9.03
N SER A 305 -7.52 -7.29 -7.85
CA SER A 305 -6.40 -6.77 -7.05
C SER A 305 -5.07 -7.01 -7.74
N THR A 306 -4.88 -8.17 -8.39
CA THR A 306 -3.69 -8.44 -9.20
C THR A 306 -3.60 -7.43 -10.34
N LEU A 307 -4.66 -7.21 -11.11
CA LEU A 307 -4.68 -6.20 -12.17
C LEU A 307 -4.32 -4.81 -11.67
N ALA A 308 -4.78 -4.45 -10.46
CA ALA A 308 -4.52 -3.14 -9.87
C ALA A 308 -3.03 -2.89 -9.54
N VAL A 309 -2.24 -3.95 -9.31
CA VAL A 309 -0.88 -3.80 -8.76
C VAL A 309 0.24 -4.44 -9.60
N ILE A 310 -0.07 -5.35 -10.53
CA ILE A 310 0.91 -6.26 -11.16
C ILE A 310 2.09 -5.55 -11.86
N ASP A 311 1.89 -4.33 -12.36
CA ASP A 311 2.93 -3.58 -13.08
C ASP A 311 3.89 -2.80 -12.18
N SER A 312 3.52 -2.58 -10.90
CA SER A 312 4.23 -1.66 -10.01
C SER A 312 4.58 -2.24 -8.65
N ILE A 313 3.91 -3.31 -8.23
CA ILE A 313 4.09 -3.87 -6.89
C ILE A 313 5.48 -4.47 -6.69
N LYS A 314 6.11 -4.08 -5.58
CA LYS A 314 7.27 -4.78 -5.04
C LYS A 314 6.79 -5.91 -4.14
N ALA A 315 7.26 -7.13 -4.38
CA ALA A 315 6.96 -8.28 -3.53
C ALA A 315 8.23 -8.83 -2.90
N ARG A 316 8.22 -9.06 -1.59
CA ARG A 316 9.36 -9.57 -0.84
C ARG A 316 8.95 -10.60 0.20
N ILE A 317 9.61 -11.75 0.19
CA ILE A 317 9.56 -12.73 1.29
C ILE A 317 10.87 -12.61 2.05
N THR A 318 10.82 -12.33 3.35
CA THR A 318 12.03 -12.11 4.15
C THR A 318 12.84 -13.40 4.26
N GLU A 319 14.16 -13.28 4.48
CA GLU A 319 15.04 -14.45 4.53
C GLU A 319 14.66 -15.43 5.65
N ARG A 320 14.14 -14.91 6.76
CA ARG A 320 13.63 -15.73 7.87
C ARG A 320 12.32 -16.44 7.48
N ALA A 321 11.41 -15.75 6.79
CA ALA A 321 10.15 -16.33 6.35
C ALA A 321 10.32 -17.42 5.28
N LYS A 322 11.37 -17.34 4.45
CA LYS A 322 11.71 -18.38 3.45
C LYS A 322 12.00 -19.76 4.05
N GLN A 323 12.33 -19.83 5.34
CA GLN A 323 12.54 -21.11 6.03
C GLN A 323 11.23 -21.93 6.08
N ASN A 324 10.09 -21.25 6.04
CA ASN A 324 8.76 -21.86 5.93
C ASN A 324 8.40 -21.98 4.45
N LYS A 325 8.58 -23.18 3.87
CA LYS A 325 8.43 -23.45 2.43
C LYS A 325 7.03 -23.15 1.87
N GLU A 326 6.02 -23.13 2.72
CA GLU A 326 4.63 -22.82 2.32
C GLU A 326 4.31 -21.32 2.33
N THR A 327 5.28 -20.47 2.68
CA THR A 327 5.14 -19.02 2.62
C THR A 327 5.09 -18.55 1.17
N GLU A 328 3.98 -17.92 0.77
CA GLU A 328 3.72 -17.56 -0.62
C GLU A 328 3.00 -16.21 -0.72
N ILE A 329 3.38 -15.44 -1.75
CA ILE A 329 2.64 -14.26 -2.21
C ILE A 329 2.08 -14.63 -3.59
N ILE A 330 0.76 -14.73 -3.68
CA ILE A 330 0.05 -15.29 -4.82
C ILE A 330 -0.68 -14.17 -5.54
N PHE A 331 -0.41 -14.07 -6.84
CA PHE A 331 -1.14 -13.24 -7.78
C PHE A 331 -1.90 -14.14 -8.73
N TYR A 332 -3.19 -13.87 -8.93
CA TYR A 332 -3.98 -14.66 -9.88
C TYR A 332 -3.53 -14.37 -11.32
N ASP A 333 -3.58 -15.39 -12.17
CA ASP A 333 -3.23 -15.23 -13.59
C ASP A 333 -4.23 -14.29 -14.28
N VAL A 334 -3.69 -13.18 -14.79
CA VAL A 334 -4.40 -12.14 -15.54
C VAL A 334 -3.84 -11.97 -16.95
N SER A 335 -2.96 -12.86 -17.40
CA SER A 335 -2.28 -12.79 -18.70
C SER A 335 -3.25 -12.68 -19.88
N GLY A 336 -4.32 -13.47 -19.88
CA GLY A 336 -5.39 -13.40 -20.89
C GLY A 336 -6.13 -12.05 -20.93
N LEU A 337 -6.35 -11.43 -19.76
CA LEU A 337 -6.98 -10.11 -19.67
C LEU A 337 -6.04 -9.00 -20.14
N ARG A 338 -4.73 -9.12 -19.86
CA ARG A 338 -3.72 -8.16 -20.36
C ARG A 338 -3.60 -8.19 -21.87
N GLU A 339 -3.60 -9.38 -22.47
CA GLU A 339 -3.52 -9.52 -23.91
C GLU A 339 -4.78 -8.94 -24.57
N ALA A 340 -5.96 -9.21 -24.01
CA ALA A 340 -7.21 -8.60 -24.46
C ALA A 340 -7.21 -7.06 -24.32
N GLN A 341 -6.71 -6.51 -23.20
CA GLN A 341 -6.62 -5.06 -22.99
C GLN A 341 -5.59 -4.41 -23.91
N LYS A 342 -4.46 -5.08 -24.17
CA LYS A 342 -3.45 -4.62 -25.12
C LYS A 342 -4.01 -4.60 -26.53
N GLN A 343 -4.75 -5.63 -26.92
CA GLN A 343 -5.46 -5.68 -28.20
C GLN A 343 -6.52 -4.58 -28.29
N LEU A 344 -7.30 -4.35 -27.23
CA LEU A 344 -8.27 -3.26 -27.17
C LEU A 344 -7.59 -1.88 -27.26
N ASN A 345 -6.52 -1.64 -26.50
CA ASN A 345 -5.76 -0.39 -26.56
C ASN A 345 -5.10 -0.19 -27.92
N ALA A 346 -4.64 -1.25 -28.57
CA ALA A 346 -4.16 -1.21 -29.95
C ALA A 346 -5.30 -0.85 -30.91
N ILE A 347 -6.48 -1.48 -30.79
CA ILE A 347 -7.67 -1.15 -31.60
C ILE A 347 -8.11 0.30 -31.41
N VAL A 348 -8.12 0.80 -30.17
CA VAL A 348 -8.48 2.19 -29.84
C VAL A 348 -7.42 3.18 -30.32
N ALA A 349 -6.13 2.85 -30.16
CA ALA A 349 -5.04 3.67 -30.68
C ALA A 349 -4.98 3.66 -32.22
N ASP A 350 -5.42 2.56 -32.83
CA ASP A 350 -5.43 2.38 -34.28
C ASP A 350 -6.67 2.95 -34.96
N ASN A 351 -7.67 3.45 -34.21
CA ASN A 351 -8.90 4.12 -34.65
C ASN A 351 -9.10 4.11 -36.18
N GLN A 352 -9.42 2.92 -36.72
CA GLN A 352 -9.01 2.54 -38.07
C GLN A 352 -9.64 3.31 -39.24
N ILE A 353 -10.62 4.19 -39.00
CA ILE A 353 -10.99 5.30 -39.88
C ILE A 353 -11.58 6.41 -39.00
N ASP A 354 -10.87 7.52 -38.82
CA ASP A 354 -11.35 8.73 -38.14
C ASP A 354 -11.38 9.89 -39.14
N ILE A 355 -12.22 9.74 -40.16
CA ILE A 355 -12.54 10.81 -41.11
C ILE A 355 -13.95 11.28 -40.86
N THR A 356 -14.13 12.60 -40.71
CA THR A 356 -15.45 13.21 -40.77
C THR A 356 -15.74 13.51 -42.24
N ALA A 357 -16.63 12.73 -42.86
CA ALA A 357 -17.19 13.01 -44.18
C ALA A 357 -18.59 13.63 -44.02
N PRO A 358 -18.98 14.59 -44.87
CA PRO A 358 -20.31 15.19 -44.77
C PRO A 358 -21.36 14.22 -45.32
N ALA A 359 -22.51 14.10 -44.65
CA ALA A 359 -23.64 13.31 -45.16
C ALA A 359 -24.31 13.94 -46.39
N HIS A 360 -24.12 15.25 -46.58
CA HIS A 360 -24.78 16.05 -47.61
C HIS A 360 -23.78 16.98 -48.29
N LEU A 361 -23.83 17.02 -49.62
CA LEU A 361 -23.19 18.06 -50.43
C LEU A 361 -24.26 18.96 -51.02
N TYR A 362 -23.95 20.24 -51.18
CA TYR A 362 -24.89 21.22 -51.74
C TYR A 362 -24.23 21.95 -52.91
N ALA A 363 -24.80 21.77 -54.10
CA ALA A 363 -24.35 22.41 -55.34
C ALA A 363 -25.44 23.30 -55.91
N LEU A 364 -25.02 24.32 -56.68
CA LEU A 364 -25.93 25.10 -57.51
C LEU A 364 -25.98 24.47 -58.90
N VAL A 365 -27.17 24.45 -59.51
CA VAL A 365 -27.31 23.98 -60.90
C VAL A 365 -26.40 24.80 -61.81
N GLY A 366 -25.54 24.12 -62.58
CA GLY A 366 -24.59 24.75 -63.51
C GLY A 366 -23.22 25.09 -62.91
N GLU A 367 -23.03 24.98 -61.60
CA GLU A 367 -21.76 25.26 -60.92
C GLU A 367 -21.07 23.96 -60.50
N THR A 368 -19.75 23.90 -60.69
CA THR A 368 -18.95 22.71 -60.33
C THR A 368 -18.32 22.81 -58.94
N ASP A 369 -18.21 24.00 -58.35
CA ASP A 369 -17.61 24.17 -57.03
C ASP A 369 -18.62 23.97 -55.91
N VAL A 370 -18.31 23.04 -55.01
CA VAL A 370 -19.19 22.58 -53.94
C VAL A 370 -18.51 22.76 -52.59
N LYS A 371 -19.24 23.25 -51.59
CA LYS A 371 -18.75 23.28 -50.21
C LYS A 371 -18.76 21.87 -49.63
N ALA A 372 -17.60 21.39 -49.18
CA ALA A 372 -17.43 20.04 -48.66
C ALA A 372 -16.39 20.03 -47.55
N GLU A 373 -16.73 19.54 -46.35
CA GLU A 373 -15.79 19.48 -45.23
C GLU A 373 -15.38 18.03 -44.98
N PHE A 374 -14.17 17.67 -45.40
CA PHE A 374 -13.54 16.39 -45.07
C PHE A 374 -12.36 16.66 -44.15
N THR A 375 -12.35 16.03 -42.98
CA THR A 375 -11.27 16.19 -42.00
C THR A 375 -10.72 14.82 -41.62
N ASN A 376 -9.42 14.62 -41.86
CA ASN A 376 -8.69 13.46 -41.37
C ASN A 376 -8.23 13.73 -39.92
N ASN A 377 -8.93 13.14 -38.96
CA ASN A 377 -8.60 13.25 -37.54
C ASN A 377 -7.55 12.21 -37.09
N SER A 378 -7.10 11.31 -37.97
CA SER A 378 -6.01 10.38 -37.67
C SER A 378 -4.70 11.14 -37.41
N LYS A 379 -3.90 10.56 -36.53
CA LYS A 379 -2.57 11.06 -36.19
C LYS A 379 -1.48 10.58 -37.15
N ASN A 380 -1.70 9.41 -37.77
CA ASN A 380 -0.63 8.69 -38.46
C ASN A 380 -1.02 8.19 -39.85
N ASP A 381 -2.30 8.19 -40.19
CA ASP A 381 -2.79 7.56 -41.42
C ASP A 381 -3.12 8.60 -42.50
N THR A 382 -2.88 8.22 -43.75
CA THR A 382 -3.34 8.95 -44.92
C THR A 382 -4.61 8.29 -45.46
N TYR A 383 -5.60 9.10 -45.81
CA TYR A 383 -6.86 8.62 -46.38
C TYR A 383 -6.96 8.99 -47.84
N LYS A 384 -7.35 8.04 -48.67
CA LYS A 384 -7.72 8.24 -50.07
C LYS A 384 -9.24 8.18 -50.17
N ILE A 385 -9.86 9.22 -50.72
CA ILE A 385 -11.31 9.40 -50.76
C ILE A 385 -11.79 9.37 -52.20
N GLU A 386 -12.76 8.51 -52.48
CA GLU A 386 -13.43 8.39 -53.77
C GLU A 386 -14.93 8.59 -53.56
N ILE A 387 -15.59 9.41 -54.38
CA ILE A 387 -17.04 9.66 -54.28
C ILE A 387 -17.69 9.30 -55.61
N ARG A 388 -18.61 8.34 -55.59
CA ARG A 388 -19.26 7.79 -56.80
C ARG A 388 -20.78 7.88 -56.72
N ARG A 389 -21.45 8.13 -57.85
CA ARG A 389 -22.91 8.07 -57.95
C ARG A 389 -23.38 6.62 -57.84
N ASN A 390 -24.42 6.38 -57.04
CA ASN A 390 -24.93 5.02 -56.84
C ASN A 390 -25.62 4.44 -58.09
N LYS A 391 -26.11 5.32 -58.99
CA LYS A 391 -26.87 4.92 -60.18
C LYS A 391 -26.01 4.25 -61.27
N ASP A 392 -24.81 4.77 -61.50
CA ASP A 392 -23.95 4.40 -62.64
C ASP A 392 -22.49 4.18 -62.25
N ASP A 393 -22.15 4.25 -60.95
CA ASP A 393 -20.82 4.07 -60.38
C ASP A 393 -19.76 5.07 -60.91
N THR A 394 -20.21 6.19 -61.48
CA THR A 394 -19.34 7.25 -62.00
C THR A 394 -18.81 8.14 -60.88
N LEU A 395 -17.55 8.58 -60.99
CA LEU A 395 -16.96 9.54 -60.05
C LEU A 395 -17.66 10.90 -60.21
N ILE A 396 -17.98 11.56 -59.09
CA ILE A 396 -18.51 12.93 -59.12
C ILE A 396 -17.42 13.98 -59.01
N ALA A 397 -16.25 13.62 -58.50
CA ALA A 397 -15.08 14.47 -58.31
C ALA A 397 -13.80 13.63 -58.43
N ASP A 398 -12.67 14.29 -58.70
CA ASP A 398 -11.37 13.62 -58.69
C ASP A 398 -11.08 13.01 -57.31
N THR A 399 -10.44 11.85 -57.32
CA THR A 399 -9.96 11.20 -56.11
C THR A 399 -8.88 12.04 -55.43
N PHE A 400 -9.00 12.22 -54.13
CA PHE A 400 -8.05 13.03 -53.36
C PHE A 400 -7.52 12.29 -52.13
N GLU A 401 -6.34 12.72 -51.69
CA GLU A 401 -5.69 12.20 -50.49
C GLU A 401 -5.66 13.25 -49.38
N LEU A 402 -5.95 12.82 -48.16
CA LEU A 402 -5.87 13.60 -46.94
C LEU A 402 -4.82 13.00 -46.01
N ALA A 403 -3.69 13.69 -45.85
CA ALA A 403 -2.70 13.35 -44.83
C ALA A 403 -3.26 13.55 -43.40
N ALA A 404 -2.65 12.89 -42.42
CA ALA A 404 -3.00 13.00 -41.01
C ALA A 404 -3.15 14.46 -40.53
N GLY A 405 -4.26 14.77 -39.85
CA GLY A 405 -4.57 16.09 -39.31
C GLY A 405 -4.89 17.18 -40.35
N LYS A 406 -5.11 16.81 -41.62
CA LYS A 406 -5.47 17.76 -42.69
C LYS A 406 -6.97 17.73 -42.98
N SER A 407 -7.45 18.83 -43.54
CA SER A 407 -8.83 18.99 -43.99
C SER A 407 -8.90 19.68 -45.35
N ILE A 408 -10.00 19.45 -46.06
CA ILE A 408 -10.43 20.26 -47.20
C ILE A 408 -11.82 20.83 -46.90
N SER A 409 -12.12 21.99 -47.50
CA SER A 409 -13.38 22.72 -47.30
C SER A 409 -14.21 22.92 -48.58
N SER A 410 -13.71 22.44 -49.71
CA SER A 410 -14.36 22.52 -51.02
C SER A 410 -14.00 21.29 -51.87
N LEU A 411 -14.89 20.96 -52.79
CA LEU A 411 -14.74 19.90 -53.77
C LEU A 411 -15.19 20.43 -55.14
N THR A 412 -14.46 20.14 -56.20
CA THR A 412 -14.85 20.48 -57.57
C THR A 412 -15.42 19.25 -58.26
N LEU A 413 -16.64 19.37 -58.77
CA LEU A 413 -17.33 18.32 -59.51
C LEU A 413 -16.77 18.18 -60.92
N LEU A 414 -16.71 16.95 -61.43
CA LEU A 414 -16.27 16.65 -62.80
C LEU A 414 -17.26 17.14 -63.86
N GLU A 415 -18.54 17.23 -63.49
CA GLU A 415 -19.63 17.67 -64.36
C GLU A 415 -20.56 18.62 -63.58
N ALA A 416 -21.11 19.61 -64.28
CA ALA A 416 -22.13 20.48 -63.72
C ALA A 416 -23.40 19.65 -63.40
N PRO A 417 -23.91 19.69 -62.16
CA PRO A 417 -25.02 18.84 -61.76
C PRO A 417 -26.37 19.40 -62.22
N ASP A 418 -27.27 18.50 -62.64
CA ASP A 418 -28.67 18.81 -62.89
C ASP A 418 -29.46 18.96 -61.58
N PHE A 419 -30.63 19.61 -61.64
CA PHE A 419 -31.52 19.77 -60.50
C PHE A 419 -31.98 18.41 -59.94
N GLY A 420 -31.91 18.27 -58.61
CA GLY A 420 -32.36 17.07 -57.90
C GLY A 420 -31.37 16.57 -56.85
N ASN A 421 -31.69 15.41 -56.27
CA ASN A 421 -30.82 14.72 -55.33
C ASN A 421 -30.17 13.53 -56.03
N VAL A 422 -28.87 13.34 -55.79
CA VAL A 422 -28.11 12.19 -56.29
C VAL A 422 -27.52 11.46 -55.09
N ASP A 423 -27.88 10.19 -54.92
CA ASP A 423 -27.28 9.34 -53.90
C ASP A 423 -25.89 8.88 -54.36
N CYS A 424 -24.92 9.01 -53.46
CA CYS A 424 -23.53 8.73 -53.69
C CYS A 424 -22.98 7.81 -52.59
N THR A 425 -21.94 7.05 -52.93
CA THR A 425 -21.13 6.29 -51.99
C THR A 425 -19.75 6.94 -51.91
N VAL A 426 -19.32 7.23 -50.70
CA VAL A 426 -17.96 7.69 -50.39
C VAL A 426 -17.17 6.48 -49.91
N THR A 427 -16.15 6.11 -50.68
CA THR A 427 -15.19 5.06 -50.33
C THR A 427 -13.94 5.73 -49.75
N ILE A 428 -13.66 5.46 -48.49
CA ILE A 428 -12.47 5.93 -47.77
C ILE A 428 -11.52 4.76 -47.63
N THR A 429 -10.35 4.85 -48.24
CA THR A 429 -9.29 3.84 -48.10
C THR A 429 -8.17 4.38 -47.24
N ALA A 430 -7.84 3.67 -46.16
CA ALA A 430 -6.81 4.04 -45.22
C ALA A 430 -5.46 3.42 -45.55
N PHE A 431 -4.40 4.23 -45.47
CA PHE A 431 -3.02 3.84 -45.71
C PHE A 431 -2.13 4.19 -44.52
N ARG A 432 -1.27 3.24 -44.12
CA ARG A 432 -0.20 3.41 -43.14
C ARG A 432 1.11 2.93 -43.75
N ASP A 433 2.13 3.78 -43.70
CA ASP A 433 3.45 3.53 -44.31
C ASP A 433 3.36 3.04 -45.78
N GLY A 434 2.40 3.57 -46.53
CA GLY A 434 2.16 3.23 -47.94
C GLY A 434 1.44 1.90 -48.18
N LYS A 435 1.00 1.19 -47.12
CA LYS A 435 0.19 -0.03 -47.24
C LYS A 435 -1.26 0.25 -46.89
N GLN A 436 -2.19 -0.30 -47.67
CA GLN A 436 -3.62 -0.24 -47.38
C GLN A 436 -3.92 -1.06 -46.11
N ILE A 437 -4.57 -0.43 -45.13
CA ILE A 437 -4.93 -1.05 -43.85
C ILE A 437 -6.43 -1.28 -43.69
N GLY A 438 -7.27 -0.61 -44.48
CA GLY A 438 -8.72 -0.78 -44.41
C GLY A 438 -9.47 0.11 -45.40
N THR A 439 -10.75 -0.19 -45.58
CA THR A 439 -11.68 0.60 -46.41
C THR A 439 -13.02 0.73 -45.69
N LEU A 440 -13.57 1.94 -45.68
CA LEU A 440 -14.92 2.26 -45.17
C LEU A 440 -15.75 2.86 -46.30
N ASN A 441 -16.99 2.41 -46.43
CA ASN A 441 -17.97 3.03 -47.32
C ASN A 441 -19.01 3.76 -46.47
N THR A 442 -19.32 5.00 -46.82
CA THR A 442 -20.43 5.76 -46.24
C THR A 442 -21.32 6.35 -47.34
N GLU A 443 -22.59 6.55 -47.02
CA GLU A 443 -23.54 7.19 -47.92
C GLU A 443 -23.42 8.71 -47.84
N LEU A 444 -23.65 9.36 -48.97
CA LEU A 444 -23.65 10.82 -49.13
C LEU A 444 -24.73 11.18 -50.14
N THR A 445 -25.49 12.24 -49.90
CA THR A 445 -26.42 12.77 -50.91
C THR A 445 -25.92 14.11 -51.44
N LEU A 446 -25.78 14.22 -52.76
CA LEU A 446 -25.55 15.48 -53.44
C LEU A 446 -26.90 16.14 -53.72
N HIS A 447 -27.16 17.27 -53.07
CA HIS A 447 -28.32 18.11 -53.27
C HIS A 447 -28.00 19.23 -54.24
N THR A 448 -28.70 19.27 -55.37
CA THR A 448 -28.53 20.33 -56.37
C THR A 448 -29.78 21.19 -56.43
N ALA A 449 -29.61 22.49 -56.20
CA ALA A 449 -30.70 23.46 -56.23
C ALA A 449 -30.38 24.63 -57.17
N TYR A 450 -31.40 25.26 -57.72
CA TYR A 450 -31.22 26.53 -58.42
C TYR A 450 -30.95 27.63 -57.40
N LEU A 451 -30.00 28.52 -57.71
CA LEU A 451 -29.98 29.84 -57.09
C LEU A 451 -31.14 30.61 -57.71
N TRP A 452 -32.24 30.78 -56.98
CA TRP A 452 -33.36 31.62 -57.44
C TRP A 452 -32.81 33.00 -57.79
N PRO A 453 -32.95 33.50 -59.03
CA PRO A 453 -32.64 34.89 -59.28
C PRO A 453 -33.69 35.74 -58.56
N LYS A 454 -33.27 36.91 -58.10
CA LYS A 454 -34.07 38.11 -58.30
C LYS A 454 -34.73 38.05 -59.69
N GLU A 455 -35.99 37.64 -59.75
CA GLU A 455 -36.99 37.88 -60.80
C GLU A 455 -38.14 36.88 -60.59
N VAL A 456 -38.93 37.15 -59.55
CA VAL A 456 -40.37 36.93 -59.66
C VAL A 456 -40.89 38.12 -60.46
N GLN A 457 -41.34 37.87 -61.69
CA GLN A 457 -42.52 38.55 -62.23
C GLN A 457 -43.72 37.63 -62.04
#